data_AF-A0AAW7T5X0-F1
#
_entry.id   AF-A0AAW7T5X0-F1
#
_cell.length_a   1.000
_cell.length_b   1.000
_cell.length_c   1.000
_cell.angle_alpha   90.00
_cell.angle_beta   90.00
_cell.angle_gamma   90.00
#
_symmetry.space_group_name_H-M   'P 1'
#
loop_
_entity.id
_entity.type
_entity.pdbx_description
1 polymer ?
#
loop_
_entity_poly.entity_id
_entity_poly.type
_entity_poly.pdbx_seq_one_letter_code
_entity_poly.pdbx_strand_id
1 'polypeptide(L)'
;MATLPYDPLENDNYLGRATIVIDNLQSLSRMISNSHDQSVSPAFVARWEQILYNIKQFYLVAATRRVGANFEQDIGAVVVSNDDPELDDPIEIVRQLLPPDDRSMSSDEIERIPLAPMLVAATYCYRARQAVREGDHEQGWIYLVDAGYWCALARAGGSIRQAMHQAVDEVKGQVSGKGVEKRAKSKLPIIEYAQELAREMRPAGGWTSRNHAIQTILSRVNKFVEERNKTEKRKQAPYSERQAETTMGKWFSDMPDATELFPQTQSKKKRG
;
A
#
# COMPACT_ATOMS: atom_id res chain seq x y z
N MET A 1 -29.27 5.76 -28.92
CA MET A 1 -28.89 7.14 -28.52
C MET A 1 -27.59 7.02 -27.74
N ALA A 2 -26.47 7.38 -28.35
CA ALA A 2 -25.15 7.29 -27.73
C ALA A 2 -24.95 8.53 -26.84
N THR A 3 -24.71 8.31 -25.55
CA THR A 3 -24.30 9.34 -24.61
C THR A 3 -22.87 9.77 -24.93
N LEU A 4 -22.69 11.07 -25.23
CA LEU A 4 -21.39 11.69 -25.46
C LEU A 4 -20.51 11.57 -24.20
N PRO A 5 -19.18 11.44 -24.34
CA PRO A 5 -18.25 11.36 -23.22
C PRO A 5 -18.23 12.69 -22.47
N TYR A 6 -18.28 12.60 -21.14
CA TYR A 6 -18.11 13.69 -20.18
C TYR A 6 -16.80 14.44 -20.44
N ASP A 7 -16.88 15.75 -20.75
CA ASP A 7 -15.73 16.65 -20.86
C ASP A 7 -15.40 17.21 -19.46
N PRO A 8 -14.26 16.84 -18.85
CA PRO A 8 -13.90 17.27 -17.49
C PRO A 8 -13.58 18.77 -17.36
N LEU A 9 -13.55 19.52 -18.47
CA LEU A 9 -13.08 20.92 -18.53
C LEU A 9 -14.20 21.95 -18.70
N GLU A 10 -15.47 21.55 -18.81
CA GLU A 10 -16.58 22.52 -18.91
C GLU A 10 -16.94 23.20 -17.56
N ASN A 11 -16.37 22.74 -16.43
CA ASN A 11 -16.61 23.29 -15.09
C ASN A 11 -15.49 24.25 -14.62
N ASP A 12 -14.87 24.98 -15.55
CA ASP A 12 -13.69 25.85 -15.37
C ASP A 12 -13.91 27.13 -14.52
N ASN A 13 -14.87 27.14 -13.59
CA ASN A 13 -15.15 28.29 -12.72
C ASN A 13 -14.47 28.27 -11.33
N TYR A 14 -13.83 27.16 -10.94
CA TYR A 14 -13.31 26.99 -9.57
C TYR A 14 -11.99 27.72 -9.27
N LEU A 15 -11.30 28.28 -10.27
CA LEU A 15 -10.00 28.94 -10.07
C LEU A 15 -9.99 30.42 -10.49
N GLY A 16 -11.11 30.95 -10.98
CA GLY A 16 -11.20 32.26 -11.64
C GLY A 16 -11.13 33.50 -10.74
N ARG A 17 -10.94 33.39 -9.42
CA ARG A 17 -11.02 34.54 -8.50
C ARG A 17 -10.00 34.49 -7.36
N ALA A 18 -8.72 34.70 -7.68
CA ALA A 18 -7.71 35.02 -6.68
C ALA A 18 -6.94 36.28 -7.13
N THR A 19 -7.54 37.44 -6.89
CA THR A 19 -6.85 38.73 -7.01
C THR A 19 -6.19 39.04 -5.67
N ILE A 20 -4.95 39.56 -5.73
CA ILE A 20 -4.15 40.14 -4.65
C ILE A 20 -3.30 39.12 -3.87
N VAL A 21 -2.03 38.92 -4.28
CA VAL A 21 -0.86 38.91 -3.37
C VAL A 21 0.43 39.23 -4.18
N ILE A 22 0.70 40.51 -4.46
CA ILE A 22 1.91 40.92 -5.20
C ILE A 22 3.17 40.90 -4.31
N ASP A 23 3.04 40.87 -2.99
CA ASP A 23 4.19 40.91 -2.08
C ASP A 23 4.79 39.54 -1.71
N ASN A 24 4.07 38.42 -1.87
CA ASN A 24 4.58 37.08 -1.54
C ASN A 24 5.28 36.36 -2.71
N LEU A 25 5.24 36.89 -3.94
CA LEU A 25 5.91 36.28 -5.10
C LEU A 25 7.44 36.34 -5.01
N GLN A 26 7.96 37.33 -4.28
CA GLN A 26 9.38 37.34 -3.93
C GLN A 26 9.74 36.19 -2.99
N SER A 27 8.81 35.56 -2.26
CA SER A 27 9.08 34.46 -1.33
C SER A 27 9.32 33.13 -2.05
N LEU A 28 8.64 32.84 -3.16
CA LEU A 28 8.87 31.63 -3.96
C LEU A 28 10.12 31.73 -4.84
N SER A 29 10.37 32.90 -5.43
CA SER A 29 11.66 33.15 -6.08
C SER A 29 12.80 33.19 -5.06
N ARG A 30 12.59 33.69 -3.83
CA ARG A 30 13.58 33.57 -2.73
C ARG A 30 13.68 32.15 -2.18
N MET A 31 12.65 31.31 -2.29
CA MET A 31 12.75 29.88 -2.01
C MET A 31 13.70 29.22 -3.02
N ILE A 32 13.60 29.56 -4.31
CA ILE A 32 14.53 29.04 -5.32
C ILE A 32 15.92 29.71 -5.21
N SER A 33 16.01 30.99 -4.85
CA SER A 33 17.26 31.76 -4.89
C SER A 33 18.07 31.82 -3.57
N ASN A 34 17.49 31.50 -2.41
CA ASN A 34 18.25 31.38 -1.15
C ASN A 34 18.77 29.96 -0.92
N SER A 35 19.42 29.36 -1.93
CA SER A 35 20.11 28.08 -1.85
C SER A 35 21.45 28.13 -1.10
N HIS A 36 21.72 29.21 -0.35
CA HIS A 36 22.93 29.42 0.44
C HIS A 36 22.69 29.25 1.95
N ASP A 37 21.68 28.48 2.34
CA ASP A 37 21.56 28.02 3.72
C ASP A 37 22.52 26.83 3.89
N GLN A 38 23.73 27.08 4.41
CA GLN A 38 24.81 26.09 4.56
C GLN A 38 24.42 24.90 5.46
N SER A 39 23.25 24.96 6.12
CA SER A 39 22.68 23.91 6.95
C SER A 39 22.00 22.79 6.15
N VAL A 40 21.61 23.03 4.89
CA VAL A 40 20.81 22.09 4.10
C VAL A 40 21.68 21.30 3.13
N SER A 41 21.55 19.96 3.16
CA SER A 41 22.28 19.08 2.25
C SER A 41 21.98 19.44 0.77
N PRO A 42 23.00 19.55 -0.11
CA PRO A 42 22.79 19.76 -1.54
C PRO A 42 21.87 18.71 -2.18
N ALA A 43 21.89 17.47 -1.67
CA ALA A 43 21.02 16.40 -2.14
C ALA A 43 19.54 16.68 -1.83
N PHE A 44 19.25 17.28 -0.67
CA PHE A 44 17.90 17.66 -0.28
C PHE A 44 17.37 18.75 -1.22
N VAL A 45 18.17 19.81 -1.43
CA VAL A 45 17.81 20.93 -2.32
C VAL A 45 17.54 20.42 -3.73
N ALA A 46 18.45 19.62 -4.29
CA ALA A 46 18.29 19.06 -5.64
C ALA A 46 17.01 18.21 -5.76
N ARG A 47 16.69 17.41 -4.73
CA ARG A 47 15.47 16.60 -4.73
C ARG A 47 14.21 17.46 -4.67
N TRP A 48 14.21 18.45 -3.78
CA TRP A 48 13.11 19.40 -3.61
C TRP A 48 12.83 20.19 -4.91
N GLU A 49 13.87 20.74 -5.54
CA GLU A 49 13.77 21.46 -6.82
C GLU A 49 13.23 20.56 -7.93
N GLN A 50 13.70 19.31 -8.00
CA GLN A 50 13.24 18.36 -9.01
C GLN A 50 11.75 18.03 -8.86
N ILE A 51 11.25 17.87 -7.63
CA ILE A 51 9.83 17.60 -7.39
C ILE A 51 9.00 18.84 -7.74
N LEU A 52 9.40 20.03 -7.29
CA LEU A 52 8.71 21.27 -7.64
C LEU A 52 8.67 21.53 -9.14
N TYR A 53 9.77 21.28 -9.85
CA TYR A 53 9.81 21.36 -11.30
C TYR A 53 8.77 20.44 -11.94
N ASN A 54 8.67 19.19 -11.48
CA ASN A 54 7.69 18.23 -11.99
C ASN A 54 6.25 18.66 -11.72
N ILE A 55 5.96 19.18 -10.52
CA ILE A 55 4.65 19.72 -10.17
C ILE A 55 4.33 20.90 -11.09
N LYS A 56 5.25 21.85 -11.25
CA LYS A 56 5.07 23.01 -12.13
C LYS A 56 4.82 22.62 -13.59
N GLN A 57 5.59 21.68 -14.13
CA GLN A 57 5.40 21.21 -15.50
C GLN A 57 4.02 20.60 -15.71
N PHE A 58 3.57 19.75 -14.79
CA PHE A 58 2.24 19.16 -14.89
C PHE A 58 1.15 20.23 -14.77
N TYR A 59 1.33 21.22 -13.88
CA TYR A 59 0.37 22.31 -13.70
C TYR A 59 0.20 23.08 -15.00
N LEU A 60 1.31 23.45 -15.65
CA LEU A 60 1.29 24.17 -16.91
C LEU A 60 0.63 23.37 -18.04
N VAL A 61 0.83 22.04 -18.07
CA VAL A 61 0.15 21.15 -19.02
C VAL A 61 -1.36 21.12 -18.76
N ALA A 62 -1.78 20.98 -17.51
CA ALA A 62 -3.19 20.96 -17.13
C ALA A 62 -3.86 22.33 -17.35
N ALA A 63 -3.14 23.42 -17.13
CA ALA A 63 -3.62 24.79 -17.28
C ALA A 63 -3.40 25.37 -18.68
N THR A 64 -3.05 24.55 -19.69
CA THR A 64 -2.73 24.98 -21.07
C THR A 64 -3.83 25.81 -21.75
N ARG A 65 -5.08 25.69 -21.29
CA ARG A 65 -6.23 26.46 -21.81
C ARG A 65 -6.47 27.79 -21.09
N ARG A 66 -5.79 28.05 -19.98
CA ARG A 66 -6.02 29.21 -19.13
C ARG A 66 -4.99 30.31 -19.41
N VAL A 67 -5.46 31.39 -20.04
CA VAL A 67 -4.64 32.60 -20.25
C VAL A 67 -4.25 33.18 -18.89
N GLY A 68 -2.94 33.29 -18.63
CA GLY A 68 -2.40 33.84 -17.37
C GLY A 68 -2.18 32.83 -16.24
N ALA A 69 -2.24 31.53 -16.51
CA ALA A 69 -1.91 30.50 -15.51
C ALA A 69 -0.51 30.72 -14.91
N ASN A 70 -0.42 30.77 -13.58
CA ASN A 70 0.81 31.05 -12.85
C ASN A 70 0.90 30.12 -11.64
N PHE A 71 1.75 29.09 -11.75
CA PHE A 71 1.92 28.09 -10.70
C PHE A 71 2.22 28.70 -9.33
N GLU A 72 3.08 29.72 -9.30
CA GLU A 72 3.50 30.38 -8.07
C GLU A 72 2.32 31.11 -7.38
N GLN A 73 1.40 31.69 -8.14
CA GLN A 73 0.20 32.34 -7.60
C GLN A 73 -0.91 31.34 -7.28
N ASP A 74 -1.22 30.46 -8.23
CA ASP A 74 -2.38 29.56 -8.17
C ASP A 74 -2.19 28.42 -7.15
N ILE A 75 -0.94 28.00 -6.91
CA ILE A 75 -0.61 26.88 -6.01
C ILE A 75 0.30 27.35 -4.88
N GLY A 76 1.43 27.97 -5.23
CA GLY A 76 2.47 28.30 -4.25
C GLY A 76 1.99 29.26 -3.15
N ALA A 77 1.38 30.38 -3.53
CA ALA A 77 0.89 31.38 -2.58
C ALA A 77 -0.25 30.85 -1.70
N VAL A 78 -1.11 29.99 -2.27
CA VAL A 78 -2.24 29.38 -1.56
C VAL A 78 -1.74 28.44 -0.47
N VAL A 79 -0.78 27.57 -0.79
CA VAL A 79 -0.15 26.66 0.18
C VAL A 79 0.51 27.45 1.32
N VAL A 80 1.35 28.43 0.99
CA VAL A 80 2.07 29.22 2.01
C VAL A 80 1.12 29.94 2.96
N SER A 81 -0.06 30.34 2.49
CA SER A 81 -1.00 31.17 3.27
C SER A 81 -2.02 30.36 4.07
N ASN A 82 -2.24 29.09 3.72
CA ASN A 82 -3.34 28.30 4.29
C ASN A 82 -2.91 26.95 4.86
N ASP A 83 -1.65 26.53 4.71
CA ASP A 83 -1.22 25.24 5.24
C ASP A 83 -1.25 25.19 6.77
N ASP A 84 -1.97 24.22 7.30
CA ASP A 84 -1.90 23.76 8.68
C ASP A 84 -1.02 22.48 8.76
N PRO A 85 0.17 22.54 9.38
CA PRO A 85 1.09 21.41 9.44
C PRO A 85 0.57 20.23 10.28
N GLU A 86 -0.49 20.39 11.09
CA GLU A 86 -1.09 19.30 11.86
C GLU A 86 -2.03 18.41 11.03
N LEU A 87 -2.40 18.84 9.81
CA LEU A 87 -3.27 18.07 8.93
C LEU A 87 -2.46 17.14 8.02
N ASP A 88 -2.61 15.83 8.20
CA ASP A 88 -1.99 14.81 7.35
C ASP A 88 -2.96 14.15 6.36
N ASP A 89 -4.27 14.32 6.56
CA ASP A 89 -5.27 13.77 5.64
C ASP A 89 -5.25 14.52 4.30
N PRO A 90 -5.01 13.85 3.16
CA PRO A 90 -4.89 14.52 1.86
C PRO A 90 -6.15 15.27 1.43
N ILE A 91 -7.34 14.85 1.87
CA ILE A 91 -8.59 15.54 1.55
C ILE A 91 -8.70 16.82 2.37
N GLU A 92 -8.40 16.77 3.67
CA GLU A 92 -8.31 17.96 4.52
C GLU A 92 -7.25 18.95 4.03
N ILE A 93 -6.07 18.44 3.61
CA ILE A 93 -5.00 19.26 3.01
C ILE A 93 -5.51 19.99 1.77
N VAL A 94 -6.26 19.32 0.88
CA VAL A 94 -6.82 20.02 -0.29
C VAL A 94 -7.89 21.01 0.14
N ARG A 95 -8.77 20.63 1.07
CA ARG A 95 -9.89 21.47 1.54
C ARG A 95 -9.41 22.83 2.07
N GLN A 96 -8.35 22.87 2.87
CA GLN A 96 -7.82 24.15 3.38
C GLN A 96 -7.28 25.07 2.26
N LEU A 97 -6.83 24.49 1.15
CA LEU A 97 -6.28 25.23 0.01
C LEU A 97 -7.38 25.73 -0.95
N LEU A 98 -8.61 25.24 -0.81
CA LEU A 98 -9.73 25.71 -1.62
C LEU A 98 -10.15 27.13 -1.20
N PRO A 99 -10.70 27.92 -2.13
CA PRO A 99 -11.39 29.16 -1.82
C PRO A 99 -12.41 28.96 -0.69
N PRO A 100 -12.65 29.96 0.18
CA PRO A 100 -13.55 29.82 1.33
C PRO A 100 -14.93 29.23 0.99
N ASP A 101 -15.50 29.64 -0.14
CA ASP A 101 -16.82 29.20 -0.61
C ASP A 101 -16.84 27.72 -1.02
N ASP A 102 -15.68 27.17 -1.42
CA ASP A 102 -15.52 25.79 -1.88
C ASP A 102 -15.07 24.85 -0.76
N ARG A 103 -14.74 25.36 0.44
CA ARG A 103 -14.31 24.52 1.58
C ARG A 103 -15.42 23.60 2.09
N SER A 104 -16.68 23.89 1.78
CA SER A 104 -17.82 23.03 2.11
C SER A 104 -18.00 21.84 1.15
N MET A 105 -17.16 21.70 0.13
CA MET A 105 -17.19 20.55 -0.77
C MET A 105 -17.05 19.23 0.02
N SER A 106 -17.86 18.25 -0.37
CA SER A 106 -17.77 16.90 0.16
C SER A 106 -16.45 16.24 -0.23
N SER A 107 -16.02 15.23 0.53
CA SER A 107 -14.81 14.48 0.23
C SER A 107 -14.84 13.86 -1.19
N ASP A 108 -16.00 13.38 -1.64
CA ASP A 108 -16.19 12.85 -2.99
C ASP A 108 -15.97 13.91 -4.09
N GLU A 109 -16.35 15.16 -3.82
CA GLU A 109 -16.17 16.26 -4.77
C GLU A 109 -14.71 16.70 -4.82
N ILE A 110 -14.04 16.78 -3.66
CA ILE A 110 -12.61 17.11 -3.57
C ILE A 110 -11.75 16.07 -4.30
N GLU A 111 -12.05 14.79 -4.15
CA GLU A 111 -11.32 13.72 -4.83
C GLU A 111 -11.43 13.75 -6.36
N ARG A 112 -12.46 14.40 -6.91
CA ARG A 112 -12.66 14.56 -8.35
C ARG A 112 -11.89 15.76 -8.92
N ILE A 113 -11.32 16.62 -8.07
CA ILE A 113 -10.50 17.74 -8.50
C ILE A 113 -9.24 17.17 -9.18
N PRO A 114 -9.03 17.39 -10.49
CA PRO A 114 -7.91 16.77 -11.21
C PRO A 114 -6.52 17.13 -10.67
N LEU A 115 -6.40 18.29 -10.03
CA LEU A 115 -5.16 18.81 -9.47
C LEU A 115 -4.98 18.51 -7.97
N ALA A 116 -5.92 17.82 -7.32
CA ALA A 116 -5.88 17.57 -5.88
C ALA A 116 -4.58 16.88 -5.42
N PRO A 117 -4.11 15.79 -6.05
CA PRO A 117 -2.81 15.18 -5.69
C PRO A 117 -1.61 16.14 -5.80
N MET A 118 -1.67 17.13 -6.70
CA MET A 118 -0.60 18.11 -6.84
C MET A 118 -0.60 19.16 -5.75
N LEU A 119 -1.79 19.59 -5.31
CA LEU A 119 -1.94 20.49 -4.17
C LEU A 119 -1.33 19.84 -2.92
N VAL A 120 -1.58 18.55 -2.73
CA VAL A 120 -0.97 17.75 -1.66
C VAL A 120 0.56 17.69 -1.84
N ALA A 121 1.05 17.39 -3.04
CA ALA A 121 2.49 17.34 -3.31
C ALA A 121 3.20 18.69 -3.05
N ALA A 122 2.59 19.80 -3.48
CA ALA A 122 3.12 21.15 -3.27
C ALA A 122 3.16 21.51 -1.77
N THR A 123 2.14 21.10 -1.01
CA THR A 123 2.07 21.25 0.44
C THR A 123 3.22 20.52 1.13
N TYR A 124 3.44 19.26 0.79
CA TYR A 124 4.57 18.51 1.34
C TYR A 124 5.93 19.09 0.93
N CYS A 125 6.08 19.64 -0.27
CA CYS A 125 7.29 20.39 -0.64
C CYS A 125 7.50 21.64 0.23
N TYR A 126 6.42 22.33 0.61
CA TYR A 126 6.49 23.48 1.51
C TYR A 126 6.88 23.04 2.92
N ARG A 127 6.18 22.05 3.51
CA ARG A 127 6.48 21.51 4.85
C ARG A 127 7.89 20.94 4.96
N ALA A 128 8.36 20.23 3.93
CA ALA A 128 9.72 19.71 3.87
C ALA A 128 10.76 20.81 4.09
N ARG A 129 10.54 21.98 3.48
CA ARG A 129 11.44 23.12 3.61
C ARG A 129 11.35 23.77 4.99
N GLN A 130 10.16 23.85 5.58
CA GLN A 130 9.99 24.42 6.91
C GLN A 130 10.63 23.53 7.98
N ALA A 131 10.41 22.21 7.92
CA ALA A 131 11.04 21.25 8.83
C ALA A 131 12.57 21.37 8.83
N VAL A 132 13.19 21.45 7.65
CA VAL A 132 14.63 21.65 7.54
C VAL A 132 15.09 22.99 8.14
N ARG A 133 14.35 24.08 7.90
CA ARG A 133 14.66 25.40 8.49
C ARG A 133 14.57 25.41 10.01
N GLU A 134 13.67 24.59 10.57
CA GLU A 134 13.48 24.41 12.00
C GLU A 134 14.51 23.43 12.61
N GLY A 135 15.38 22.84 11.78
CA GLY A 135 16.41 21.89 12.20
C GLY A 135 15.95 20.44 12.22
N ASP A 136 14.71 20.15 11.85
CA ASP A 136 14.20 18.77 11.70
C ASP A 136 14.44 18.25 10.27
N HIS A 137 15.67 17.82 10.05
CA HIS A 137 16.12 17.36 8.74
C HIS A 137 15.49 16.01 8.35
N GLU A 138 15.21 15.14 9.33
CA GLU A 138 14.60 13.84 9.09
C GLU A 138 13.15 14.00 8.64
N GLN A 139 12.37 14.83 9.35
CA GLN A 139 11.00 15.14 8.96
C GLN A 139 10.96 15.84 7.60
N GLY A 140 11.94 16.70 7.32
CA GLY A 140 12.12 17.30 5.99
C GLY A 140 12.21 16.25 4.87
N TRP A 141 13.02 15.21 5.07
CA TRP A 141 13.15 14.13 4.09
C TRP A 141 11.89 13.28 3.97
N ILE A 142 11.20 13.00 5.07
CA ILE A 142 9.91 12.29 5.07
C ILE A 142 8.92 13.04 4.18
N TYR A 143 8.76 14.34 4.41
CA TYR A 143 7.89 15.18 3.57
C TYR A 143 8.31 15.21 2.09
N LEU A 144 9.61 15.16 1.76
CA LEU A 144 10.04 15.05 0.36
C LEU A 144 9.67 13.71 -0.29
N VAL A 145 9.66 12.62 0.46
CA VAL A 145 9.20 11.32 -0.03
C VAL A 145 7.71 11.39 -0.36
N ASP A 146 6.90 11.96 0.54
CA ASP A 146 5.46 12.12 0.33
C ASP A 146 5.17 13.05 -0.85
N ALA A 147 5.86 14.19 -0.94
CA ALA A 147 5.75 15.09 -2.08
C ALA A 147 6.06 14.38 -3.40
N GLY A 148 7.09 13.53 -3.41
CA GLY A 148 7.46 12.72 -4.58
C GLY A 148 6.40 11.70 -4.96
N TYR A 149 5.81 11.01 -3.97
CA TYR A 149 4.72 10.05 -4.17
C TYR A 149 3.50 10.73 -4.79
N TRP A 150 3.01 11.80 -4.19
CA TRP A 150 1.83 12.53 -4.65
C TRP A 150 2.04 13.16 -6.03
N CYS A 151 3.24 13.67 -6.30
CA CYS A 151 3.61 14.16 -7.64
C CYS A 151 3.59 13.05 -8.69
N ALA A 152 4.11 11.85 -8.38
CA ALA A 152 4.09 10.72 -9.28
C ALA A 152 2.67 10.21 -9.54
N LEU A 153 1.83 10.15 -8.49
CA LEU A 153 0.42 9.78 -8.60
C LEU A 153 -0.34 10.75 -9.51
N ALA A 154 -0.15 12.06 -9.33
CA ALA A 154 -0.75 13.07 -10.20
C ALA A 154 -0.38 12.85 -11.68
N ARG A 155 0.91 12.59 -11.95
CA ARG A 155 1.41 12.34 -13.30
C ARG A 155 0.87 11.07 -13.94
N ALA A 156 0.58 10.05 -13.12
CA ALA A 156 -0.06 8.83 -13.57
C ALA A 156 -1.57 8.98 -13.80
N GLY A 157 -2.15 10.17 -13.57
CA GLY A 157 -3.59 10.40 -13.62
C GLY A 157 -4.34 9.74 -12.46
N GLY A 158 -3.64 9.44 -11.37
CA GLY A 158 -4.23 8.84 -10.18
C GLY A 158 -4.94 9.86 -9.30
N SER A 159 -5.88 9.41 -8.48
CA SER A 159 -6.63 10.25 -7.54
C SER A 159 -6.28 9.95 -6.08
N ILE A 160 -6.62 10.88 -5.18
CA ILE A 160 -6.47 10.67 -3.72
C ILE A 160 -7.15 9.37 -3.28
N ARG A 161 -8.37 9.10 -3.78
CA ARG A 161 -9.09 7.85 -3.52
C ARG A 161 -8.28 6.60 -3.88
N GLN A 162 -7.58 6.61 -5.02
CA GLN A 162 -6.77 5.46 -5.45
C GLN A 162 -5.60 5.22 -4.49
N ALA A 163 -4.92 6.28 -4.05
CA ALA A 163 -3.84 6.18 -3.06
C ALA A 163 -4.35 5.63 -1.72
N MET A 164 -5.50 6.15 -1.23
CA MET A 164 -6.10 5.68 0.02
C MET A 164 -6.51 4.21 -0.04
N HIS A 165 -7.12 3.76 -1.15
CA HIS A 165 -7.46 2.34 -1.33
C HIS A 165 -6.22 1.45 -1.41
N GLN A 166 -5.17 1.85 -2.13
CA GLN A 166 -3.92 1.10 -2.20
C GLN A 166 -3.28 0.95 -0.82
N ALA A 167 -3.20 2.03 -0.03
CA ALA A 167 -2.69 1.98 1.33
C ALA A 167 -3.50 1.04 2.23
N VAL A 168 -4.84 1.09 2.13
CA VAL A 168 -5.72 0.19 2.89
C VAL A 168 -5.53 -1.28 2.47
N ASP A 169 -5.39 -1.54 1.17
CA ASP A 169 -5.20 -2.91 0.65
C ASP A 169 -3.83 -3.47 0.99
N GLU A 170 -2.78 -2.64 0.99
CA GLU A 170 -1.45 -3.00 1.46
C GLU A 170 -1.44 -3.32 2.97
N VAL A 171 -2.08 -2.48 3.79
CA VAL A 171 -2.22 -2.75 5.23
C VAL A 171 -3.01 -4.03 5.46
N LYS A 172 -4.14 -4.23 4.77
CA LYS A 172 -4.91 -5.48 4.84
C LYS A 172 -4.09 -6.69 4.40
N GLY A 173 -3.27 -6.54 3.35
CA GLY A 173 -2.35 -7.56 2.87
C GLY A 173 -1.29 -7.93 3.90
N GLN A 174 -0.68 -6.94 4.56
CA GLN A 174 0.32 -7.14 5.62
C GLN A 174 -0.29 -7.80 6.87
N VAL A 175 -1.48 -7.38 7.30
CA VAL A 175 -2.18 -8.02 8.43
C VAL A 175 -2.58 -9.46 8.10
N SER A 176 -3.03 -9.72 6.87
CA SER A 176 -3.36 -11.06 6.39
C SER A 176 -2.13 -11.96 6.32
N GLY A 177 -1.00 -11.44 5.85
CA GLY A 177 0.28 -12.17 5.79
C GLY A 177 0.77 -12.61 7.18
N LYS A 178 0.75 -11.71 8.17
CA LYS A 178 1.12 -12.04 9.56
C LYS A 178 0.19 -13.09 10.19
N GLY A 179 -1.10 -13.06 9.84
CA GLY A 179 -2.08 -14.07 10.28
C GLY A 179 -1.84 -15.45 9.67
N VAL A 180 -1.50 -15.52 8.39
CA VAL A 180 -1.17 -16.76 7.67
C VAL A 180 0.12 -17.37 8.22
N GLU A 181 1.16 -16.57 8.43
CA GLU A 181 2.43 -17.03 8.98
C GLU A 181 2.29 -17.58 10.41
N LYS A 182 1.54 -16.88 11.27
CA LYS A 182 1.24 -17.34 12.64
C LYS A 182 0.43 -18.63 12.65
N ARG A 183 -0.54 -18.79 11.72
CA ARG A 183 -1.29 -20.03 11.53
C ARG A 183 -0.41 -21.17 11.02
N ALA A 184 0.48 -20.91 10.07
CA ALA A 184 1.43 -21.89 9.55
C ALA A 184 2.38 -22.39 10.66
N LYS A 185 3.02 -21.46 11.39
CA LYS A 185 3.87 -21.79 12.56
C LYS A 185 3.12 -22.56 13.63
N SER A 186 1.85 -22.23 13.89
CA SER A 186 1.05 -22.96 14.88
C SER A 186 0.74 -24.41 14.48
N LYS A 187 0.69 -24.73 13.20
CA LYS A 187 0.38 -26.08 12.69
C LYS A 187 1.61 -26.95 12.52
N LEU A 188 2.81 -26.36 12.46
CA LEU A 188 4.07 -27.05 12.18
C LEU A 188 4.31 -28.27 13.10
N PRO A 189 4.10 -28.21 14.43
CA PRO A 189 4.30 -29.39 15.28
C PRO A 189 3.36 -30.57 14.96
N ILE A 190 2.15 -30.27 14.45
CA ILE A 190 1.18 -31.30 14.06
C ILE A 190 1.59 -31.93 12.73
N ILE A 191 2.14 -31.12 11.82
CA ILE A 191 2.69 -31.58 10.54
C ILE A 191 3.87 -32.51 10.78
N GLU A 192 4.84 -32.08 11.60
CA GLU A 192 6.03 -32.85 11.95
C GLU A 192 5.65 -34.17 12.60
N TYR A 193 4.78 -34.14 13.61
CA TYR A 193 4.29 -35.35 14.29
C TYR A 193 3.60 -36.34 13.33
N ALA A 194 2.78 -35.84 12.40
CA ALA A 194 2.13 -36.69 11.40
C ALA A 194 3.14 -37.30 10.42
N GLN A 195 4.17 -36.56 10.03
CA GLN A 195 5.24 -37.04 9.14
C GLN A 195 6.14 -38.07 9.84
N GLU A 196 6.47 -37.86 11.12
CA GLU A 196 7.20 -38.82 11.94
C GLU A 196 6.43 -40.13 12.09
N LEU A 197 5.14 -40.07 12.45
CA LEU A 197 4.28 -41.26 12.52
C LEU A 197 4.21 -42.00 11.18
N ALA A 198 4.17 -41.29 10.06
CA ALA A 198 4.18 -41.91 8.74
C ALA A 198 5.50 -42.65 8.46
N ARG A 199 6.63 -42.20 9.00
CA ARG A 199 7.92 -42.90 8.90
C ARG A 199 8.01 -44.08 9.86
N GLU A 200 7.66 -43.88 11.12
CA GLU A 200 7.77 -44.89 12.18
C GLU A 200 6.84 -46.08 11.94
N MET A 201 5.61 -45.82 11.49
CA MET A 201 4.61 -46.86 11.25
C MET A 201 4.66 -47.42 9.84
N ARG A 202 5.70 -47.09 9.07
CA ARG A 202 5.88 -47.57 7.69
C ARG A 202 5.92 -49.11 7.67
N PRO A 203 5.03 -49.78 6.92
CA PRO A 203 5.13 -51.22 6.71
C PRO A 203 6.40 -51.59 5.95
N ALA A 204 6.88 -52.84 6.08
CA ALA A 204 8.12 -53.31 5.43
C ALA A 204 8.13 -53.14 3.89
N GLY A 205 6.96 -53.08 3.25
CA GLY A 205 6.80 -52.84 1.81
C GLY A 205 6.51 -51.37 1.43
N GLY A 206 6.60 -50.43 2.37
CA GLY A 206 6.09 -49.07 2.21
C GLY A 206 4.57 -48.97 2.36
N TRP A 207 4.05 -47.75 2.29
CA TRP A 207 2.60 -47.53 2.35
C TRP A 207 1.94 -47.85 1.01
N THR A 208 0.81 -48.55 1.04
CA THR A 208 0.02 -48.84 -0.17
C THR A 208 -0.47 -47.57 -0.88
N SER A 209 -0.79 -46.53 -0.11
CA SER A 209 -1.11 -45.18 -0.60
C SER A 209 -0.99 -44.16 0.52
N ARG A 210 -0.95 -42.86 0.17
CA ARG A 210 -1.05 -41.76 1.15
C ARG A 210 -2.33 -41.85 1.98
N ASN A 211 -3.48 -42.14 1.36
CA ASN A 211 -4.75 -42.27 2.08
C ASN A 211 -4.73 -43.44 3.08
N HIS A 212 -4.11 -44.57 2.72
CA HIS A 212 -3.95 -45.68 3.66
C HIS A 212 -3.13 -45.28 4.89
N ALA A 213 -2.04 -44.54 4.70
CA ALA A 213 -1.26 -44.00 5.81
C ALA A 213 -2.06 -43.02 6.67
N ILE A 214 -2.79 -42.08 6.05
CA ILE A 214 -3.65 -41.11 6.74
C ILE A 214 -4.67 -41.82 7.63
N GLN A 215 -5.43 -42.77 7.08
CA GLN A 215 -6.45 -43.51 7.82
C GLN A 215 -5.84 -44.33 8.98
N THR A 216 -4.61 -44.82 8.81
CA THR A 216 -3.91 -45.59 9.85
C THR A 216 -3.47 -44.71 11.03
N ILE A 217 -2.98 -43.49 10.76
CA ILE A 217 -2.37 -42.64 11.80
C ILE A 217 -3.31 -41.56 12.34
N LEU A 218 -4.47 -41.31 11.70
CA LEU A 218 -5.38 -40.20 12.02
C LEU A 218 -5.79 -40.17 13.49
N SER A 219 -6.08 -41.33 14.09
CA SER A 219 -6.45 -41.41 15.51
C SER A 219 -5.34 -40.92 16.44
N ARG A 220 -4.08 -41.22 16.13
CA ARG A 220 -2.91 -40.78 16.90
C ARG A 220 -2.64 -39.29 16.70
N VAL A 221 -2.78 -38.78 15.48
CA VAL A 221 -2.65 -37.35 15.18
C VAL A 221 -3.74 -36.54 15.90
N ASN A 222 -4.99 -37.00 15.90
CA ASN A 222 -6.07 -36.33 16.63
C ASN A 222 -5.85 -36.34 18.14
N LYS A 223 -5.34 -37.44 18.70
CA LYS A 223 -4.97 -37.51 20.11
C LYS A 223 -3.87 -36.49 20.47
N PHE A 224 -2.86 -36.34 19.62
CA PHE A 224 -1.81 -35.33 19.79
C PHE A 224 -2.38 -33.89 19.73
N VAL A 225 -3.30 -33.61 18.81
CA VAL A 225 -4.00 -32.32 18.72
C VAL A 225 -4.79 -32.02 20.00
N GLU A 226 -5.50 -33.02 20.54
CA GLU A 226 -6.27 -32.88 21.78
C GLU A 226 -5.39 -32.62 23.00
N GLU A 227 -4.28 -33.37 23.13
CA GLU A 227 -3.31 -33.18 24.22
C GLU A 227 -2.68 -31.78 24.15
N ARG A 228 -2.30 -31.35 22.95
CA ARG A 228 -1.76 -30.01 22.72
C ARG A 228 -2.75 -28.90 23.01
N ASN A 229 -4.04 -29.08 22.69
CA ASN A 229 -5.08 -28.11 23.05
C ASN A 229 -5.19 -27.93 24.57
N LYS A 230 -5.04 -29.01 25.35
CA LYS A 230 -5.06 -28.97 26.82
C LYS A 230 -3.84 -28.26 27.39
N THR A 231 -2.65 -28.53 26.88
CA THR A 231 -1.39 -27.96 27.41
C THR A 231 -1.14 -26.53 26.96
N GLU A 232 -1.41 -26.20 25.70
CA GLU A 232 -1.15 -24.87 25.11
C GLU A 232 -2.38 -23.94 25.12
N LYS A 233 -3.50 -24.34 25.74
CA LYS A 233 -4.79 -23.60 25.73
C LYS A 233 -5.23 -23.21 24.31
N ARG A 234 -5.05 -24.10 23.34
CA ARG A 234 -5.45 -23.89 21.93
C ARG A 234 -6.88 -24.38 21.69
N LYS A 235 -7.49 -23.91 20.60
CA LYS A 235 -8.81 -24.33 20.13
C LYS A 235 -8.72 -24.85 18.70
N GLN A 236 -7.97 -25.94 18.50
CA GLN A 236 -7.93 -26.62 17.21
C GLN A 236 -8.85 -27.84 17.24
N ALA A 237 -9.84 -27.88 16.34
CA ALA A 237 -10.70 -29.05 16.24
C ALA A 237 -9.90 -30.29 15.75
N PRO A 238 -10.27 -31.50 16.20
CA PRO A 238 -9.77 -32.73 15.60
C PRO A 238 -10.12 -32.76 14.10
N TYR A 239 -9.28 -33.41 13.31
CA TYR A 239 -9.51 -33.58 11.88
C TYR A 239 -10.53 -34.70 11.65
N SER A 240 -11.54 -34.44 10.82
CA SER A 240 -12.38 -35.52 10.27
C SER A 240 -11.61 -36.27 9.18
N GLU A 241 -12.01 -37.50 8.86
CA GLU A 241 -11.37 -38.32 7.81
C GLU A 241 -11.24 -37.57 6.47
N ARG A 242 -12.32 -36.93 6.02
CA ARG A 242 -12.34 -36.15 4.77
C ARG A 242 -11.40 -34.94 4.81
N GLN A 243 -11.30 -34.27 5.97
CA GLN A 243 -10.37 -33.15 6.16
C GLN A 243 -8.92 -33.62 6.21
N ALA A 244 -8.68 -34.77 6.86
CA ALA A 244 -7.36 -35.38 6.99
C ALA A 244 -6.82 -35.80 5.63
N GLU A 245 -7.63 -36.43 4.78
CA GLU A 245 -7.23 -36.83 3.41
C GLU A 245 -6.70 -35.64 2.60
N THR A 246 -7.38 -34.50 2.66
CA THR A 246 -6.98 -33.30 1.92
C THR A 246 -5.76 -32.62 2.57
N THR A 247 -5.78 -32.49 3.90
CA THR A 247 -4.81 -31.67 4.62
C THR A 247 -3.49 -32.43 4.83
N MET A 248 -3.57 -33.64 5.36
CA MET A 248 -2.40 -34.50 5.58
C MET A 248 -1.88 -35.07 4.26
N GLY A 249 -2.75 -35.30 3.28
CA GLY A 249 -2.34 -35.71 1.94
C GLY A 249 -1.39 -34.71 1.28
N LYS A 250 -1.59 -33.41 1.55
CA LYS A 250 -0.66 -32.33 1.17
C LYS A 250 0.63 -32.34 2.00
N TRP A 251 0.53 -32.48 3.32
CA TRP A 251 1.73 -32.56 4.17
C TRP A 251 2.66 -33.72 3.80
N PHE A 252 2.09 -34.83 3.35
CA PHE A 252 2.84 -36.00 2.90
C PHE A 252 3.38 -35.88 1.48
N SER A 253 2.74 -35.10 0.59
CA SER A 253 3.35 -34.79 -0.72
C SER A 253 4.55 -33.87 -0.59
N ASP A 254 4.56 -33.03 0.44
CA ASP A 254 5.60 -32.03 0.66
C ASP A 254 6.83 -32.62 1.40
N MET A 255 6.82 -33.92 1.72
CA MET A 255 7.95 -34.62 2.34
C MET A 255 9.08 -34.89 1.31
N PRO A 256 10.36 -34.68 1.65
CA PRO A 256 11.48 -34.99 0.76
C PRO A 256 11.54 -36.48 0.34
N ASP A 257 11.12 -37.38 1.23
CA ASP A 257 11.11 -38.83 1.10
C ASP A 257 9.73 -39.39 0.66
N ALA A 258 8.81 -38.52 0.21
CA ALA A 258 7.43 -38.89 -0.13
C ALA A 258 7.35 -40.04 -1.15
N THR A 259 8.21 -40.04 -2.18
CA THR A 259 8.20 -41.04 -3.25
C THR A 259 8.63 -42.42 -2.76
N GLU A 260 9.47 -42.49 -1.73
CA GLU A 260 9.94 -43.74 -1.13
C GLU A 260 8.93 -44.29 -0.10
N LEU A 261 8.32 -43.38 0.66
CA LEU A 261 7.30 -43.73 1.67
C LEU A 261 5.98 -44.15 1.05
N PHE A 262 5.56 -43.49 -0.03
CA PHE A 262 4.26 -43.67 -0.69
C PHE A 262 4.45 -44.03 -2.17
N PRO A 263 4.97 -45.24 -2.48
CA PRO A 263 5.18 -45.67 -3.86
C PRO A 263 3.85 -45.63 -4.61
N GLN A 264 3.81 -44.88 -5.72
CA GLN A 264 2.65 -44.92 -6.60
C GLN A 264 2.58 -46.32 -7.21
N THR A 265 1.51 -47.04 -6.92
CA THR A 265 1.21 -48.29 -7.61
C THR A 265 1.06 -47.96 -9.09
N GLN A 266 2.09 -48.27 -9.89
CA GLN A 266 1.99 -48.14 -11.33
C GLN A 266 0.77 -48.97 -11.77
N SER A 267 -0.25 -48.29 -12.29
CA SER A 267 -1.31 -48.99 -13.00
C SER A 267 -0.63 -49.79 -14.10
N LYS A 268 -0.76 -51.12 -14.06
CA LYS A 268 -0.38 -51.98 -15.17
C LYS A 268 -1.04 -51.40 -16.41
N LYS A 269 -0.23 -50.80 -17.29
CA LYS A 269 -0.60 -50.43 -18.66
C LYS A 269 -1.29 -51.67 -19.26
N LYS A 270 -2.63 -51.63 -19.38
CA LYS A 270 -3.36 -52.61 -20.19
C LYS A 270 -2.86 -52.41 -21.63
N ARG A 271 -1.95 -53.27 -22.06
CA ARG A 271 -1.85 -53.68 -23.46
C ARG A 271 -3.03 -54.61 -23.71
N GLY A 272 -3.85 -54.26 -24.69
CA GLY A 272 -5.07 -54.94 -25.11
C GLY A 272 -5.83 -54.01 -26.01
#